data_AF-A0A1H8N812-F1
#
_entry.id   AF-A0A1H8N812-F1
#
_cell.length_a   1.000
_cell.length_b   1.000
_cell.length_c   1.000
_cell.angle_alpha   90.00
_cell.angle_beta   90.00
_cell.angle_gamma   90.00
#
_symmetry.space_group_name_H-M   'P 1'
#
loop_
_entity.id
_entity.type
_entity.pdbx_description
1 polymer ?
#
loop_
_entity_poly.entity_id
_entity_poly.type
_entity_poly.pdbx_seq_one_letter_code
_entity_poly.pdbx_strand_id
1 'polypeptide(L)'
;MTEATRIAAALIGAEDLYTALRRAAAGLSEAQADSLLPDILAALGLAPEAARLRAVDQGLLRAVMRRGAGLPATAGADRLRAVLATLPVAPLFQPEIASTSHMALLTDHTPHMPAYSDRAFDTWFAAQGAAYGLGPYDEKRAVYKSAQFADAASPERRMIHMGIDVFAPAGTKVHAPLPGRVLYVTYNADPLDYGHTLILEHAVEGIAFWTLYGHLGASLPGLCQPGQTVTAGQHIADLGDWPENGGWAPHLHFQIMSDMLNQKGGNFFGVGHESLWDVWSDICPDPNLILRLPTEAFKA
;
A
#
# COMPACT_ATOMS: atom_id res chain seq x y z
N MET A 1 -11.28 -36.38 7.64
CA MET A 1 -10.20 -35.37 7.50
C MET A 1 -10.85 -34.02 7.76
N THR A 2 -10.30 -33.19 8.65
CA THR A 2 -10.84 -31.83 8.85
C THR A 2 -10.48 -30.95 7.65
N GLU A 3 -11.19 -29.84 7.45
CA GLU A 3 -10.84 -28.87 6.39
C GLU A 3 -9.40 -28.36 6.54
N ALA A 4 -8.96 -28.09 7.78
CA ALA A 4 -7.58 -27.69 8.05
C ALA A 4 -6.56 -28.74 7.60
N THR A 5 -6.78 -30.03 7.90
CA THR A 5 -5.88 -31.10 7.47
C THR A 5 -5.90 -31.29 5.95
N ARG A 6 -7.07 -31.13 5.30
CA ARG A 6 -7.20 -31.19 3.84
C ARG A 6 -6.39 -30.08 3.17
N ILE A 7 -6.51 -28.85 3.66
CA ILE A 7 -5.76 -27.70 3.13
C ILE A 7 -4.27 -27.88 3.39
N ALA A 8 -3.87 -28.23 4.61
CA ALA A 8 -2.46 -28.48 4.95
C ALA A 8 -1.83 -29.52 4.01
N ALA A 9 -2.52 -30.63 3.74
CA ALA A 9 -2.03 -31.65 2.81
C ALA A 9 -1.84 -31.12 1.38
N ALA A 10 -2.67 -30.18 0.94
CA ALA A 10 -2.56 -29.56 -0.38
C ALA A 10 -1.40 -28.56 -0.51
N LEU A 11 -0.83 -28.12 0.61
CA LEU A 11 0.30 -27.18 0.63
C LEU A 11 1.66 -27.90 0.62
N ILE A 12 1.73 -29.15 1.07
CA ILE A 12 2.99 -29.90 1.15
C ILE A 12 3.65 -30.02 -0.25
N GLY A 13 4.90 -29.57 -0.36
CA GLY A 13 5.67 -29.57 -1.59
C GLY A 13 5.33 -28.45 -2.56
N ALA A 14 4.43 -27.52 -2.21
CA ALA A 14 4.10 -26.40 -3.07
C ALA A 14 5.21 -25.34 -3.07
N GLU A 15 5.70 -25.01 -4.26
CA GLU A 15 6.66 -23.92 -4.45
C GLU A 15 6.01 -22.56 -4.18
N ASP A 16 4.83 -22.32 -4.74
CA ASP A 16 4.02 -21.11 -4.49
C ASP A 16 2.88 -21.42 -3.52
N LEU A 17 3.05 -21.00 -2.27
CA LEU A 17 2.09 -21.23 -1.19
C LEU A 17 0.88 -20.31 -1.26
N TYR A 18 0.99 -19.12 -1.87
CA TYR A 18 -0.17 -18.26 -2.07
C TYR A 18 -1.16 -18.90 -3.05
N THR A 19 -0.66 -19.38 -4.19
CA THR A 19 -1.46 -20.10 -5.20
C THR A 19 -2.07 -21.36 -4.61
N ALA A 20 -1.28 -22.16 -3.90
CA ALA A 20 -1.76 -23.40 -3.28
C ALA A 20 -2.82 -23.14 -2.19
N LEU A 21 -2.58 -22.16 -1.31
CA LEU A 21 -3.51 -21.78 -0.24
C LEU A 21 -4.83 -21.26 -0.81
N ARG A 22 -4.75 -20.35 -1.80
CA ARG A 22 -5.92 -19.79 -2.48
C ARG A 22 -6.77 -20.88 -3.11
N ARG A 23 -6.16 -21.80 -3.86
CA ARG A 23 -6.86 -22.93 -4.48
C ARG A 23 -7.47 -23.86 -3.43
N ALA A 24 -6.76 -24.15 -2.35
CA ALA A 24 -7.21 -25.06 -1.31
C ALA A 24 -8.37 -24.47 -0.46
N ALA A 25 -8.47 -23.14 -0.39
CA ALA A 25 -9.55 -22.40 0.27
C ALA A 25 -10.87 -22.33 -0.52
N ALA A 26 -10.90 -22.86 -1.76
CA ALA A 26 -12.13 -22.91 -2.55
C ALA A 26 -13.24 -23.67 -1.81
N GLY A 27 -14.43 -23.06 -1.74
CA GLY A 27 -15.61 -23.63 -1.10
C GLY A 27 -15.67 -23.47 0.42
N LEU A 28 -14.71 -22.79 1.06
CA LEU A 28 -14.83 -22.42 2.47
C LEU A 28 -15.99 -21.42 2.67
N SER A 29 -16.69 -21.54 3.80
CA SER A 29 -17.57 -20.47 4.27
C SER A 29 -16.77 -19.27 4.75
N GLU A 30 -17.42 -18.12 4.91
CA GLU A 30 -16.78 -16.92 5.48
C GLU A 30 -16.15 -17.18 6.85
N ALA A 31 -16.90 -17.82 7.76
CA ALA A 31 -16.37 -18.17 9.08
C ALA A 31 -15.12 -19.06 9.01
N GLN A 32 -15.06 -19.98 8.04
CA GLN A 32 -13.88 -20.83 7.84
C GLN A 32 -12.71 -20.04 7.25
N ALA A 33 -12.96 -19.21 6.23
CA ALA A 33 -11.91 -18.39 5.63
C ALA A 33 -11.25 -17.45 6.66
N ASP A 34 -12.02 -16.96 7.63
CA ASP A 34 -11.53 -16.03 8.66
C ASP A 34 -10.77 -16.70 9.80
N SER A 35 -11.10 -17.95 10.13
CA SER A 35 -10.64 -18.58 11.38
C SER A 35 -9.75 -19.82 11.21
N LEU A 36 -9.68 -20.41 10.01
CA LEU A 36 -9.04 -21.72 9.83
C LEU A 36 -7.51 -21.68 9.70
N LEU A 37 -6.92 -20.50 9.46
CA LEU A 37 -5.47 -20.36 9.25
C LEU A 37 -4.61 -20.94 10.40
N PRO A 38 -4.89 -20.67 11.70
CA PRO A 38 -4.14 -21.28 12.80
C PRO A 38 -4.20 -22.81 12.80
N ASP A 39 -5.35 -23.39 12.49
CA ASP A 39 -5.53 -24.85 12.44
C ASP A 39 -4.78 -25.47 11.25
N ILE A 40 -4.73 -24.78 10.10
CA ILE A 40 -3.92 -25.20 8.94
C ILE A 40 -2.44 -25.21 9.32
N LEU A 41 -1.95 -24.15 9.97
CA LEU A 41 -0.56 -24.06 10.43
C LEU A 41 -0.23 -25.12 11.49
N ALA A 42 -1.17 -25.47 12.36
CA ALA A 42 -1.02 -26.56 13.32
C ALA A 42 -0.98 -27.92 12.62
N ALA A 43 -1.84 -28.14 11.62
CA ALA A 43 -1.88 -29.39 10.84
C ALA A 43 -0.64 -29.61 9.97
N LEU A 44 0.01 -28.54 9.48
CA LEU A 44 1.31 -28.62 8.81
C LEU A 44 2.44 -29.05 9.74
N GLY A 45 2.30 -28.82 11.06
CA GLY A 45 3.28 -29.21 12.07
C GLY A 45 4.68 -28.66 11.80
N LEU A 46 5.64 -29.56 11.58
CA LEU A 46 7.05 -29.26 11.32
C LEU A 46 7.41 -29.20 9.82
N ALA A 47 6.42 -29.27 8.92
CA ALA A 47 6.66 -29.14 7.49
C ALA A 47 7.28 -27.76 7.17
N PRO A 48 8.23 -27.67 6.21
CA PRO A 48 8.88 -26.41 5.84
C PRO A 48 7.89 -25.29 5.47
N GLU A 49 6.76 -25.65 4.85
CA GLU A 49 5.70 -24.73 4.45
C GLU A 49 5.06 -24.01 5.66
N ALA A 50 5.00 -24.66 6.81
CA ALA A 50 4.51 -24.03 8.04
C ALA A 50 5.41 -22.86 8.46
N ALA A 51 6.73 -23.01 8.33
CA ALA A 51 7.69 -21.94 8.64
C ALA A 51 7.60 -20.81 7.62
N ARG A 52 7.49 -21.14 6.32
CA ARG A 52 7.32 -20.17 5.24
C ARG A 52 6.06 -19.32 5.42
N LEU A 53 4.92 -19.94 5.74
CA LEU A 53 3.67 -19.22 6.01
C LEU A 53 3.74 -18.38 7.29
N ARG A 54 4.41 -18.86 8.36
CA ARG A 54 4.59 -18.07 9.59
C ARG A 54 5.47 -16.84 9.40
N ALA A 55 6.33 -16.82 8.38
CA ALA A 55 7.16 -15.67 8.05
C ALA A 55 6.40 -14.56 7.28
N VAL A 56 5.18 -14.85 6.83
CA VAL A 56 4.31 -13.90 6.13
C VAL A 56 3.33 -13.24 7.10
N ASP A 57 2.82 -12.05 6.76
CA ASP A 57 1.72 -11.45 7.48
C ASP A 57 0.48 -12.37 7.49
N GLN A 58 0.02 -12.73 8.69
CA GLN A 58 -1.10 -13.68 8.83
C GLN A 58 -2.45 -13.07 8.38
N GLY A 59 -2.59 -11.75 8.37
CA GLY A 59 -3.73 -11.06 7.77
C GLY A 59 -3.73 -11.18 6.25
N LEU A 60 -2.57 -11.04 5.60
CA LEU A 60 -2.44 -11.29 4.16
C LEU A 60 -2.85 -12.72 3.80
N LEU A 61 -2.38 -13.72 4.56
CA LEU A 61 -2.77 -15.12 4.32
C LEU A 61 -4.28 -15.35 4.46
N ARG A 62 -4.92 -14.73 5.45
CA ARG A 62 -6.40 -14.75 5.57
C ARG A 62 -7.07 -14.09 4.36
N ALA A 63 -6.56 -12.95 3.90
CA ALA A 63 -7.10 -12.25 2.73
C ALA A 63 -7.01 -13.12 1.45
N VAL A 64 -5.88 -13.82 1.27
CA VAL A 64 -5.70 -14.82 0.19
C VAL A 64 -6.69 -15.97 0.32
N MET A 65 -6.91 -16.50 1.53
CA MET A 65 -7.92 -17.54 1.78
C MET A 65 -9.34 -17.05 1.46
N ARG A 66 -9.71 -15.84 1.89
CA ARG A 66 -11.02 -15.23 1.58
C ARG A 66 -11.24 -15.12 0.07
N ARG A 67 -10.27 -14.60 -0.68
CA ARG A 67 -10.35 -14.57 -2.16
C ARG A 67 -10.46 -15.97 -2.76
N GLY A 68 -9.75 -16.95 -2.22
CA GLY A 68 -9.86 -18.35 -2.62
C GLY A 68 -11.27 -18.93 -2.39
N ALA A 69 -11.94 -18.52 -1.32
CA ALA A 69 -13.31 -18.88 -0.98
C ALA A 69 -14.38 -18.12 -1.82
N GLY A 70 -13.98 -17.20 -2.71
CA GLY A 70 -14.90 -16.37 -3.49
C GLY A 70 -15.46 -15.16 -2.74
N LEU A 71 -14.82 -14.75 -1.64
CA LEU A 71 -15.18 -13.59 -0.83
C LEU A 71 -14.23 -12.43 -1.12
N PRO A 72 -14.62 -11.16 -0.85
CA PRO A 72 -13.68 -10.04 -0.84
C PRO A 72 -12.50 -10.29 0.12
N ALA A 73 -11.31 -9.82 -0.25
CA ALA A 73 -10.08 -10.05 0.52
C ALA A 73 -10.16 -9.48 1.94
N THR A 74 -10.85 -8.34 2.07
CA THR A 74 -11.15 -7.68 3.34
C THR A 74 -12.66 -7.47 3.45
N ALA A 75 -13.19 -7.56 4.67
CA ALA A 75 -14.61 -7.36 4.90
C ALA A 75 -14.99 -5.91 4.57
N GLY A 76 -15.96 -5.71 3.68
CA GLY A 76 -16.48 -4.39 3.34
C GLY A 76 -15.67 -3.58 2.33
N ALA A 77 -14.69 -4.17 1.63
CA ALA A 77 -13.89 -3.50 0.60
C ALA A 77 -14.77 -2.74 -0.43
N ASP A 78 -15.82 -3.39 -0.96
CA ASP A 78 -16.72 -2.77 -1.94
C ASP A 78 -17.53 -1.62 -1.35
N ARG A 79 -17.97 -1.78 -0.10
CA ARG A 79 -18.70 -0.73 0.62
C ARG A 79 -17.78 0.48 0.87
N LEU A 80 -16.52 0.23 1.24
CA LEU A 80 -15.52 1.28 1.41
C LEU A 80 -15.31 2.04 0.10
N ARG A 81 -15.12 1.35 -1.03
CA ARG A 81 -14.97 1.99 -2.35
C ARG A 81 -16.18 2.86 -2.70
N ALA A 82 -17.39 2.35 -2.48
CA ALA A 82 -18.63 3.09 -2.76
C ALA A 82 -18.75 4.37 -1.92
N VAL A 83 -18.41 4.29 -0.63
CA VAL A 83 -18.42 5.46 0.27
C VAL A 83 -17.33 6.45 -0.13
N LEU A 84 -16.10 5.98 -0.33
CA LEU A 84 -14.99 6.84 -0.75
C LEU A 84 -15.27 7.53 -2.07
N ALA A 85 -15.96 6.91 -3.03
CA ALA A 85 -16.29 7.53 -4.32
C ALA A 85 -17.16 8.79 -4.21
N THR A 86 -17.90 8.96 -3.11
CA THR A 86 -18.85 10.09 -2.93
C THR A 86 -18.48 11.03 -1.79
N LEU A 87 -17.52 10.64 -0.95
CA LEU A 87 -17.12 11.41 0.22
C LEU A 87 -16.50 12.76 -0.17
N PRO A 88 -16.90 13.88 0.48
CA PRO A 88 -16.21 15.15 0.30
C PRO A 88 -14.81 15.06 0.89
N VAL A 89 -13.83 15.53 0.12
CA VAL A 89 -12.40 15.45 0.45
C VAL A 89 -11.79 16.84 0.35
N ALA A 90 -10.82 17.12 1.22
CA ALA A 90 -9.94 18.27 1.09
C ALA A 90 -8.74 17.95 0.18
N PRO A 91 -8.16 18.96 -0.50
CA PRO A 91 -6.92 18.81 -1.24
C PRO A 91 -5.78 18.27 -0.38
N LEU A 92 -5.02 17.32 -0.92
CA LEU A 92 -3.80 16.81 -0.30
C LEU A 92 -2.65 17.82 -0.42
N PHE A 93 -2.60 18.53 -1.54
CA PHE A 93 -1.62 19.56 -1.85
C PHE A 93 -2.29 20.90 -2.12
N GLN A 94 -1.54 21.98 -1.90
CA GLN A 94 -1.95 23.33 -2.26
C GLN A 94 -0.81 24.00 -3.03
N PRO A 95 -1.03 24.44 -4.29
CA PRO A 95 -2.29 24.39 -5.05
C PRO A 95 -2.74 22.94 -5.37
N GLU A 96 -4.04 22.74 -5.59
CA GLU A 96 -4.62 21.43 -5.90
C GLU A 96 -4.00 20.85 -7.18
N ILE A 97 -3.68 19.55 -7.16
CA ILE A 97 -3.01 18.83 -8.26
C ILE A 97 -3.86 18.92 -9.53
N ALA A 98 -5.16 18.63 -9.42
CA ALA A 98 -6.07 18.57 -10.56
C ALA A 98 -6.18 19.89 -11.35
N SER A 99 -5.92 21.03 -10.71
CA SER A 99 -5.98 22.36 -11.32
C SER A 99 -4.62 23.00 -11.57
N THR A 100 -3.53 22.27 -11.32
CA THR A 100 -2.14 22.71 -11.52
C THR A 100 -1.47 21.86 -12.61
N SER A 101 -0.43 22.38 -13.27
CA SER A 101 0.31 21.61 -14.26
C SER A 101 0.89 20.32 -13.64
N HIS A 102 0.57 19.19 -14.25
CA HIS A 102 1.05 17.88 -13.83
C HIS A 102 1.38 17.01 -15.04
N MET A 103 2.20 15.98 -14.83
CA MET A 103 2.54 15.00 -15.86
C MET A 103 2.60 13.59 -15.28
N ALA A 104 2.30 12.59 -16.09
CA ALA A 104 2.51 11.19 -15.72
C ALA A 104 4.01 10.85 -15.70
N LEU A 105 4.44 10.12 -14.68
CA LEU A 105 5.77 9.56 -14.54
C LEU A 105 5.65 8.04 -14.55
N LEU A 106 5.86 7.45 -15.73
CA LEU A 106 5.70 6.03 -15.97
C LEU A 106 7.08 5.39 -16.07
N THR A 107 7.41 4.52 -15.11
CA THR A 107 8.75 3.96 -14.91
C THR A 107 9.31 3.26 -16.15
N ASP A 108 8.46 2.62 -16.95
CA ASP A 108 8.86 1.88 -18.15
C ASP A 108 8.52 2.60 -19.48
N HIS A 109 7.86 3.77 -19.42
CA HIS A 109 7.32 4.43 -20.63
C HIS A 109 7.85 5.84 -20.87
N THR A 110 8.42 6.51 -19.86
CA THR A 110 8.97 7.86 -20.02
C THR A 110 10.43 7.80 -20.50
N PRO A 111 10.73 8.11 -21.79
CA PRO A 111 12.08 7.97 -22.32
C PRO A 111 13.05 8.91 -21.64
N HIS A 112 14.26 8.43 -21.34
CA HIS A 112 15.34 9.19 -20.71
C HIS A 112 15.05 9.72 -19.31
N MET A 113 13.95 9.32 -18.67
CA MET A 113 13.69 9.60 -17.26
C MET A 113 14.70 8.85 -16.40
N PRO A 114 15.50 9.53 -15.56
CA PRO A 114 16.33 8.86 -14.56
C PRO A 114 15.45 8.05 -13.60
N ALA A 115 16.02 7.03 -12.95
CA ALA A 115 15.28 6.30 -11.91
C ALA A 115 14.89 7.25 -10.77
N TYR A 116 13.78 6.99 -10.08
CA TYR A 116 13.37 7.81 -8.92
C TYR A 116 14.39 7.80 -7.79
N SER A 117 15.32 6.85 -7.75
CA SER A 117 16.43 6.78 -6.80
C SER A 117 17.74 7.39 -7.33
N ASP A 118 17.74 7.97 -8.52
CA ASP A 118 18.86 8.70 -9.11
C ASP A 118 18.69 10.20 -8.90
N ARG A 119 19.70 10.86 -8.30
CA ARG A 119 19.69 12.32 -8.06
C ARG A 119 19.58 13.16 -9.34
N ALA A 120 19.92 12.59 -10.50
CA ALA A 120 19.70 13.26 -11.78
C ALA A 120 18.20 13.49 -12.07
N PHE A 121 17.30 12.73 -11.43
CA PHE A 121 15.85 12.87 -11.57
C PHE A 121 15.38 14.29 -11.26
N ASP A 122 15.87 14.91 -10.18
CA ASP A 122 15.42 16.24 -9.76
C ASP A 122 15.66 17.29 -10.85
N THR A 123 16.84 17.27 -11.46
CA THR A 123 17.20 18.20 -12.55
C THR A 123 16.39 17.90 -13.81
N TRP A 124 16.19 16.62 -14.12
CA TRP A 124 15.38 16.19 -15.26
C TRP A 124 13.91 16.60 -15.10
N PHE A 125 13.33 16.39 -13.92
CA PHE A 125 11.93 16.69 -13.62
C PHE A 125 11.69 18.20 -13.61
N ALA A 126 12.58 18.98 -12.98
CA ALA A 126 12.51 20.44 -13.02
C ALA A 126 12.54 21.00 -14.47
N ALA A 127 13.28 20.36 -15.37
CA ALA A 127 13.33 20.75 -16.78
C ALA A 127 12.02 20.49 -17.55
N GLN A 128 11.13 19.63 -17.05
CA GLN A 128 9.81 19.40 -17.66
C GLN A 128 8.83 20.55 -17.42
N GLY A 129 9.05 21.37 -16.39
CA GLY A 129 8.21 22.53 -16.08
C GLY A 129 6.82 22.20 -15.50
N ALA A 130 6.54 20.93 -15.18
CA ALA A 130 5.34 20.54 -14.45
C ALA A 130 5.50 20.84 -12.95
N ALA A 131 4.42 21.24 -12.28
CA ALA A 131 4.44 21.46 -10.83
C ALA A 131 4.39 20.13 -10.05
N TYR A 132 3.66 19.15 -10.60
CA TYR A 132 3.52 17.81 -10.02
C TYR A 132 3.85 16.71 -11.02
N GLY A 133 4.49 15.65 -10.54
CA GLY A 133 4.68 14.41 -11.28
C GLY A 133 3.84 13.30 -10.66
N LEU A 134 3.22 12.44 -11.48
CA LEU A 134 2.26 11.44 -11.01
C LEU A 134 2.71 10.03 -11.35
N GLY A 135 3.10 9.26 -10.33
CA GLY A 135 3.32 7.82 -10.44
C GLY A 135 2.03 7.05 -10.19
N PRO A 136 1.55 6.21 -11.12
CA PRO A 136 0.22 5.62 -11.01
C PRO A 136 0.13 4.48 -9.98
N TYR A 137 -1.11 4.26 -9.54
CA TYR A 137 -1.57 3.04 -8.89
C TYR A 137 -1.65 1.90 -9.92
N ASP A 138 -1.44 0.65 -9.48
CA ASP A 138 -1.40 -0.53 -10.35
C ASP A 138 -0.23 -0.51 -11.35
N GLU A 139 0.87 0.16 -10.99
CA GLU A 139 2.06 0.19 -11.83
C GLU A 139 3.00 -0.96 -11.48
N LYS A 140 3.26 -1.85 -12.45
CA LYS A 140 4.36 -2.81 -12.35
C LYS A 140 5.68 -2.07 -12.53
N ARG A 141 6.51 -2.03 -11.50
CA ARG A 141 7.81 -1.34 -11.56
C ARG A 141 8.97 -2.31 -11.48
N ALA A 142 9.90 -2.20 -12.43
CA ALA A 142 11.10 -3.02 -12.46
C ALA A 142 12.11 -2.71 -11.33
N VAL A 143 11.93 -1.63 -10.57
CA VAL A 143 12.89 -1.16 -9.54
C VAL A 143 12.93 -2.04 -8.28
N TYR A 144 11.89 -2.85 -8.03
CA TYR A 144 11.72 -3.64 -6.81
C TYR A 144 12.56 -4.94 -6.77
N LYS A 145 13.88 -4.81 -6.88
CA LYS A 145 14.83 -5.94 -7.00
C LYS A 145 15.49 -6.38 -5.68
N SER A 146 15.44 -5.56 -4.63
CA SER A 146 16.12 -5.85 -3.35
C SER A 146 15.48 -7.01 -2.59
N ALA A 147 16.17 -7.57 -1.60
CA ALA A 147 15.67 -8.70 -0.81
C ALA A 147 14.34 -8.40 -0.09
N GLN A 148 14.05 -7.14 0.24
CA GLN A 148 12.82 -6.75 0.94
C GLN A 148 11.54 -7.06 0.14
N PHE A 149 11.63 -7.14 -1.19
CA PHE A 149 10.49 -7.44 -2.07
C PHE A 149 10.33 -8.94 -2.39
N ALA A 150 11.22 -9.79 -1.87
CA ALA A 150 11.02 -11.24 -1.90
C ALA A 150 10.06 -11.67 -0.79
N ASP A 151 9.43 -12.84 -0.96
CA ASP A 151 8.48 -13.39 0.00
C ASP A 151 8.85 -14.85 0.31
N ALA A 152 8.68 -15.26 1.57
CA ALA A 152 8.95 -16.64 1.96
C ALA A 152 7.91 -17.63 1.37
N ALA A 153 6.69 -17.16 1.09
CA ALA A 153 5.59 -17.98 0.62
C ALA A 153 5.54 -18.15 -0.91
N SER A 154 6.25 -17.35 -1.70
CA SER A 154 6.24 -17.46 -3.17
C SER A 154 7.59 -17.09 -3.79
N PRO A 155 7.98 -17.71 -4.93
CA PRO A 155 9.11 -17.23 -5.73
C PRO A 155 8.83 -15.89 -6.43
N GLU A 156 7.56 -15.49 -6.57
CA GLU A 156 7.17 -14.20 -7.12
C GLU A 156 7.58 -13.06 -6.18
N ARG A 157 8.10 -11.98 -6.75
CA ARG A 157 8.45 -10.77 -6.01
C ARG A 157 7.30 -9.78 -6.04
N ARG A 158 7.22 -8.95 -4.99
CA ARG A 158 6.31 -7.81 -4.97
C ARG A 158 6.81 -6.76 -5.96
N MET A 159 5.98 -6.44 -6.96
CA MET A 159 6.35 -5.52 -8.06
C MET A 159 5.27 -4.49 -8.41
N ILE A 160 4.03 -4.65 -7.91
CA ILE A 160 2.92 -3.76 -8.24
C ILE A 160 2.83 -2.64 -7.20
N HIS A 161 2.93 -1.39 -7.65
CA HIS A 161 2.78 -0.22 -6.81
C HIS A 161 1.33 -0.04 -6.33
N MET A 162 1.13 0.09 -5.02
CA MET A 162 -0.21 0.13 -4.40
C MET A 162 -0.65 1.53 -3.96
N GLY A 163 0.19 2.54 -4.16
CA GLY A 163 -0.12 3.94 -3.92
C GLY A 163 -0.28 4.74 -5.21
N ILE A 164 -0.51 6.04 -5.04
CA ILE A 164 -0.22 7.05 -6.06
C ILE A 164 0.92 7.90 -5.54
N ASP A 165 1.94 8.07 -6.38
CA ASP A 165 3.06 8.95 -6.07
C ASP A 165 2.81 10.35 -6.60
N VAL A 166 3.00 11.36 -5.76
CA VAL A 166 2.92 12.76 -6.15
C VAL A 166 4.27 13.43 -5.91
N PHE A 167 5.04 13.59 -6.99
CA PHE A 167 6.34 14.23 -7.00
C PHE A 167 6.19 15.75 -6.94
N ALA A 168 6.86 16.37 -5.99
CA ALA A 168 6.90 17.82 -5.78
C ALA A 168 8.18 18.18 -4.99
N PRO A 169 8.62 19.45 -4.95
CA PRO A 169 9.81 19.83 -4.19
C PRO A 169 9.75 19.39 -2.71
N ALA A 170 10.90 19.00 -2.15
CA ALA A 170 11.02 18.74 -0.71
C ALA A 170 10.53 19.93 0.13
N GLY A 171 9.92 19.65 1.28
CA GLY A 171 9.28 20.65 2.14
C GLY A 171 7.89 21.11 1.65
N THR A 172 7.39 20.58 0.53
CA THR A 172 6.01 20.83 0.10
C THR A 172 5.03 20.27 1.13
N LYS A 173 4.02 21.07 1.50
CA LYS A 173 3.07 20.73 2.56
C LYS A 173 2.06 19.68 2.12
N VAL A 174 1.79 18.72 3.00
CA VAL A 174 0.80 17.66 2.84
C VAL A 174 -0.34 17.87 3.84
N HIS A 175 -1.57 17.77 3.36
CA HIS A 175 -2.77 18.02 4.16
C HIS A 175 -3.65 16.76 4.25
N ALA A 176 -4.37 16.60 5.36
CA ALA A 176 -5.31 15.50 5.55
C ALA A 176 -6.52 15.67 4.61
N PRO A 177 -6.80 14.75 3.68
CA PRO A 177 -7.97 14.85 2.81
C PRO A 177 -9.28 14.62 3.58
N LEU A 178 -9.21 13.91 4.71
CA LEU A 178 -10.36 13.50 5.51
C LEU A 178 -10.04 13.67 7.00
N PRO A 179 -11.06 13.90 7.86
CA PRO A 179 -10.85 13.87 9.30
C PRO A 179 -10.47 12.45 9.74
N GLY A 180 -9.69 12.34 10.81
CA GLY A 180 -9.21 11.05 11.28
C GLY A 180 -8.45 11.15 12.59
N ARG A 181 -7.78 10.07 12.95
CA ARG A 181 -6.89 9.98 14.11
C ARG A 181 -5.53 9.49 13.67
N VAL A 182 -4.47 10.14 14.14
CA VAL A 182 -3.09 9.69 13.93
C VAL A 182 -2.92 8.34 14.61
N LEU A 183 -2.67 7.29 13.83
CA LEU A 183 -2.43 5.95 14.35
C LEU A 183 -0.94 5.71 14.56
N TYR A 184 -0.13 6.05 13.55
CA TYR A 184 1.32 5.88 13.60
C TYR A 184 2.06 7.11 13.06
N VAL A 185 3.18 7.42 13.71
CA VAL A 185 4.22 8.33 13.23
C VAL A 185 5.52 7.56 13.36
N THR A 186 6.12 7.19 12.24
CA THR A 186 7.24 6.22 12.19
C THR A 186 8.34 6.71 11.26
N TYR A 187 9.56 6.22 11.47
CA TYR A 187 10.67 6.38 10.53
C TYR A 187 11.14 4.99 10.06
N ASN A 188 10.81 4.66 8.81
CA ASN A 188 11.21 3.41 8.14
C ASN A 188 12.56 3.63 7.46
N ALA A 189 13.63 3.34 8.20
CA ALA A 189 14.99 3.78 7.87
C ALA A 189 15.72 2.92 6.82
N ASP A 190 15.12 1.82 6.37
CA ASP A 190 15.76 0.91 5.42
C ASP A 190 15.94 1.63 4.05
N PRO A 191 17.07 1.41 3.34
CA PRO A 191 17.27 1.99 2.03
C PRO A 191 16.14 1.61 1.06
N LEU A 192 15.62 2.59 0.33
CA LEU A 192 14.49 2.45 -0.59
C LEU A 192 13.18 2.01 0.08
N ASP A 193 13.05 2.21 1.39
CA ASP A 193 11.78 2.13 2.13
C ASP A 193 11.13 3.54 2.20
N TYR A 194 10.11 3.70 3.05
CA TYR A 194 9.30 4.92 3.11
C TYR A 194 9.96 6.15 3.76
N GLY A 195 11.01 6.00 4.58
CA GLY A 195 11.46 7.11 5.43
C GLY A 195 10.40 7.51 6.46
N HIS A 196 10.21 8.80 6.72
CA HIS A 196 9.14 9.23 7.64
C HIS A 196 7.76 8.91 7.07
N THR A 197 6.94 8.26 7.89
CA THR A 197 5.65 7.70 7.50
C THR A 197 4.58 8.06 8.52
N LEU A 198 3.44 8.51 8.02
CA LEU A 198 2.23 8.77 8.79
C LEU A 198 1.15 7.78 8.37
N ILE A 199 0.45 7.20 9.34
CA ILE A 199 -0.78 6.46 9.10
C ILE A 199 -1.91 7.12 9.87
N LEU A 200 -2.96 7.53 9.16
CA LEU A 200 -4.20 8.02 9.73
C LEU A 200 -5.26 6.92 9.70
N GLU A 201 -6.00 6.79 10.80
CA GLU A 201 -7.20 5.98 10.88
C GLU A 201 -8.44 6.86 10.69
N HIS A 202 -9.38 6.39 9.89
CA HIS A 202 -10.62 7.04 9.55
C HIS A 202 -11.80 6.14 9.87
N ALA A 203 -12.95 6.74 10.15
CA ALA A 203 -14.20 6.03 10.30
C ALA A 203 -15.30 6.78 9.56
N VAL A 204 -15.97 6.12 8.62
CA VAL A 204 -17.06 6.69 7.82
C VAL A 204 -18.19 5.68 7.73
N GLU A 205 -19.41 6.08 8.11
CA GLU A 205 -20.58 5.20 8.11
C GLU A 205 -20.37 3.85 8.83
N GLY A 206 -19.54 3.84 9.88
CA GLY A 206 -19.19 2.63 10.63
C GLY A 206 -18.17 1.71 9.95
N ILE A 207 -17.54 2.15 8.85
CA ILE A 207 -16.42 1.48 8.18
C ILE A 207 -15.14 2.15 8.62
N ALA A 208 -14.22 1.37 9.20
CA ALA A 208 -12.86 1.81 9.47
C ALA A 208 -12.00 1.60 8.22
N PHE A 209 -11.09 2.55 7.95
CA PHE A 209 -10.06 2.44 6.94
C PHE A 209 -8.88 3.34 7.31
N TRP A 210 -7.79 3.21 6.59
CA TRP A 210 -6.56 3.96 6.88
C TRP A 210 -6.03 4.64 5.62
N THR A 211 -5.26 5.71 5.82
CA THR A 211 -4.44 6.31 4.77
C THR A 211 -2.99 6.34 5.23
N LEU A 212 -2.07 5.98 4.32
CA LEU A 212 -0.62 5.99 4.53
C LEU A 212 -0.02 7.10 3.67
N TYR A 213 0.89 7.84 4.29
CA TYR A 213 1.66 8.94 3.70
C TYR A 213 3.13 8.60 3.94
N GLY A 214 3.81 8.15 2.88
CA GLY A 214 5.24 7.84 2.90
C GLY A 214 6.09 9.02 2.39
N HIS A 215 7.41 8.88 2.51
CA HIS A 215 8.42 9.81 1.99
C HIS A 215 8.32 11.23 2.57
N LEU A 216 7.91 11.34 3.83
CA LEU A 216 7.75 12.60 4.54
C LEU A 216 9.08 13.10 5.14
N GLY A 217 9.09 14.35 5.59
CA GLY A 217 10.24 14.98 6.23
C GLY A 217 10.30 14.80 7.74
N ALA A 218 11.47 15.06 8.33
CA ALA A 218 11.73 14.96 9.76
C ALA A 218 10.94 15.97 10.63
N SER A 219 10.19 16.90 10.00
CA SER A 219 9.22 17.76 10.70
C SER A 219 8.01 16.97 11.25
N LEU A 220 7.74 15.78 10.71
CA LEU A 220 6.53 15.00 11.01
C LEU A 220 6.23 14.81 12.51
N PRO A 221 7.18 14.40 13.38
CA PRO A 221 6.90 14.22 14.81
C PRO A 221 6.52 15.53 15.54
N GLY A 222 6.84 16.69 14.97
CA GLY A 222 6.42 18.00 15.47
C GLY A 222 5.02 18.43 15.02
N LEU A 223 4.48 17.82 13.95
CA LEU A 223 3.18 18.14 13.37
C LEU A 223 2.07 17.17 13.81
N CYS A 224 2.42 15.88 13.98
CA CYS A 224 1.50 14.81 14.33
C CYS A 224 2.02 13.97 15.49
N GLN A 225 1.13 13.57 16.40
CA GLN A 225 1.41 12.61 17.48
C GLN A 225 0.38 11.48 17.50
N PRO A 226 0.76 10.22 17.77
CA PRO A 226 -0.20 9.11 17.90
C PRO A 226 -1.34 9.44 18.88
N GLY A 227 -2.58 9.16 18.45
CA GLY A 227 -3.81 9.47 19.18
C GLY A 227 -4.41 10.85 18.88
N GLN A 228 -3.66 11.76 18.24
CA GLN A 228 -4.15 13.09 17.86
C GLN A 228 -5.27 12.99 16.83
N THR A 229 -6.35 13.75 17.00
CA THR A 229 -7.38 13.94 15.97
C THR A 229 -6.90 14.95 14.94
N VAL A 230 -7.17 14.67 13.66
CA VAL A 230 -6.93 15.59 12.54
C VAL A 230 -8.24 15.95 11.85
N THR A 231 -8.35 17.19 11.38
CA THR A 231 -9.49 17.64 10.57
C THR A 231 -9.13 17.64 9.08
N ALA A 232 -10.13 17.52 8.20
CA ALA A 232 -9.90 17.68 6.77
C ALA A 232 -9.28 19.06 6.45
N GLY A 233 -8.29 19.07 5.56
CA GLY A 233 -7.51 20.25 5.17
C GLY A 233 -6.41 20.66 6.16
N GLN A 234 -6.26 19.96 7.28
CA GLN A 234 -5.18 20.25 8.24
C GLN A 234 -3.81 19.90 7.64
N HIS A 235 -2.82 20.78 7.81
CA HIS A 235 -1.41 20.50 7.51
C HIS A 235 -0.90 19.42 8.48
N ILE A 236 -0.49 18.27 7.95
CA ILE A 236 -0.13 17.08 8.73
C ILE A 236 1.32 16.66 8.55
N ALA A 237 1.95 17.01 7.43
CA ALA A 237 3.33 16.67 7.13
C ALA A 237 3.92 17.60 6.06
N ASP A 238 5.22 17.49 5.83
CA ASP A 238 5.94 18.05 4.69
C ASP A 238 6.63 16.90 3.94
N LEU A 239 6.87 17.07 2.63
CA LEU A 239 7.67 16.10 1.87
C LEU A 239 9.12 16.08 2.34
N GLY A 240 9.70 14.88 2.44
CA GLY A 240 11.08 14.69 2.86
C GLY A 240 12.08 14.85 1.71
N ASP A 241 13.29 15.27 2.07
CA ASP A 241 14.43 15.26 1.15
C ASP A 241 15.10 13.86 1.10
N TRP A 242 15.99 13.65 0.13
CA TRP A 242 16.69 12.39 -0.13
C TRP A 242 17.24 11.65 1.11
N PRO A 243 17.84 12.31 2.14
CA PRO A 243 18.41 11.59 3.27
C PRO A 243 17.39 10.98 4.24
N GLU A 244 16.14 11.46 4.20
CA GLU A 244 15.11 11.18 5.20
C GLU A 244 13.86 10.49 4.62
N ASN A 245 13.75 10.45 3.29
CA ASN A 245 12.63 9.85 2.58
C ASN A 245 12.92 8.43 2.03
N GLY A 246 14.03 7.81 2.42
CA GLY A 246 14.44 6.49 1.93
C GLY A 246 15.40 6.51 0.73
N GLY A 247 15.88 7.69 0.30
CA GLY A 247 16.78 7.81 -0.83
C GLY A 247 16.06 7.88 -2.17
N TRP A 248 14.86 8.45 -2.17
CA TRP A 248 14.05 8.70 -3.36
C TRP A 248 14.05 10.20 -3.71
N ALA A 249 13.76 10.52 -4.97
CA ALA A 249 13.40 11.87 -5.37
C ALA A 249 12.20 12.34 -4.53
N PRO A 250 12.13 13.61 -4.08
CA PRO A 250 11.04 14.08 -3.23
C PRO A 250 9.65 13.84 -3.83
N HIS A 251 8.82 13.09 -3.13
CA HIS A 251 7.44 12.79 -3.49
C HIS A 251 6.64 12.36 -2.27
N LEU A 252 5.32 12.30 -2.40
CA LEU A 252 4.43 11.61 -1.47
C LEU A 252 4.06 10.24 -2.05
N HIS A 253 4.23 9.16 -1.29
CA HIS A 253 3.47 7.91 -1.53
C HIS A 253 2.16 8.01 -0.78
N PHE A 254 1.03 8.11 -1.48
CA PHE A 254 -0.31 8.14 -0.88
C PHE A 254 -1.06 6.84 -1.14
N GLN A 255 -1.51 6.18 -0.07
CA GLN A 255 -2.18 4.89 -0.16
C GLN A 255 -3.39 4.83 0.76
N ILE A 256 -4.47 4.20 0.29
CA ILE A 256 -5.63 3.85 1.10
C ILE A 256 -5.48 2.39 1.52
N MET A 257 -5.86 2.04 2.75
CA MET A 257 -5.90 0.65 3.23
C MET A 257 -7.27 0.36 3.85
N SER A 258 -7.91 -0.72 3.43
CA SER A 258 -9.18 -1.21 3.98
C SER A 258 -8.98 -2.08 5.23
N ASP A 259 -7.77 -2.58 5.45
CA ASP A 259 -7.39 -3.41 6.59
C ASP A 259 -5.89 -3.20 6.89
N MET A 260 -5.52 -3.14 8.19
CA MET A 260 -4.11 -3.09 8.63
C MET A 260 -3.42 -4.45 8.58
N LEU A 261 -4.12 -5.50 8.16
CA LEU A 261 -3.72 -6.88 8.24
C LEU A 261 -3.28 -7.21 9.67
N ASN A 262 -2.12 -7.86 9.85
CA ASN A 262 -1.50 -8.01 11.16
C ASN A 262 -0.34 -7.02 11.39
N GLN A 263 -0.19 -6.00 10.54
CA GLN A 263 0.89 -5.03 10.64
C GLN A 263 0.78 -4.17 11.90
N LYS A 264 1.94 -3.87 12.48
CA LYS A 264 2.08 -3.06 13.69
C LYS A 264 3.29 -2.15 13.53
N GLY A 265 3.27 -1.02 14.22
CA GLY A 265 4.44 -0.14 14.30
C GLY A 265 4.63 0.79 13.10
N GLY A 266 3.62 0.98 12.24
CA GLY A 266 3.61 2.04 11.24
C GLY A 266 4.39 1.77 9.95
N ASN A 267 4.75 0.51 9.70
CA ASN A 267 5.15 0.05 8.37
C ASN A 267 4.03 -0.83 7.78
N PHE A 268 3.77 -0.70 6.48
CA PHE A 268 2.75 -1.45 5.77
C PHE A 268 3.23 -1.77 4.34
N PHE A 269 2.62 -2.74 3.67
CA PHE A 269 2.99 -3.06 2.29
C PHE A 269 2.70 -1.88 1.35
N GLY A 270 3.72 -1.35 0.67
CA GLY A 270 3.57 -0.39 -0.44
C GLY A 270 3.57 -1.00 -1.84
N VAL A 271 3.98 -2.27 -1.91
CA VAL A 271 4.15 -3.01 -3.15
C VAL A 271 3.57 -4.41 -2.97
N GLY A 272 2.77 -4.86 -3.94
CA GLY A 272 2.10 -6.15 -3.96
C GLY A 272 2.61 -7.11 -5.04
N HIS A 273 2.19 -8.37 -4.93
CA HIS A 273 2.40 -9.41 -5.93
C HIS A 273 1.40 -9.24 -7.08
N GLU A 274 1.85 -9.45 -8.32
CA GLU A 274 0.99 -9.33 -9.52
C GLU A 274 -0.05 -10.45 -9.53
N SER A 275 0.33 -11.69 -9.17
CA SER A 275 -0.59 -12.82 -9.10
C SER A 275 -1.69 -12.68 -8.04
N LEU A 276 -1.51 -11.76 -7.08
CA LEU A 276 -2.45 -11.47 -5.99
C LEU A 276 -3.11 -10.10 -6.15
N TRP A 277 -3.10 -9.50 -7.35
CA TRP A 277 -3.60 -8.14 -7.50
C TRP A 277 -5.06 -7.96 -7.08
N ASP A 278 -5.90 -8.98 -7.26
CA ASP A 278 -7.30 -8.93 -6.81
C ASP A 278 -7.45 -9.05 -5.27
N VAL A 279 -6.43 -9.55 -4.57
CA VAL A 279 -6.30 -9.49 -3.10
C VAL A 279 -5.82 -8.09 -2.71
N TRP A 280 -4.75 -7.62 -3.33
CA TRP A 280 -4.11 -6.35 -3.00
C TRP A 280 -5.00 -5.15 -3.28
N SER A 281 -5.74 -5.13 -4.38
CA SER A 281 -6.67 -4.05 -4.69
C SER A 281 -7.87 -3.98 -3.75
N ASP A 282 -8.26 -5.08 -3.10
CA ASP A 282 -9.23 -5.10 -2.00
C ASP A 282 -8.64 -4.52 -0.71
N ILE A 283 -7.39 -4.87 -0.39
CA ILE A 283 -6.67 -4.34 0.79
C ILE A 283 -6.31 -2.86 0.60
N CYS A 284 -5.81 -2.49 -0.57
CA CYS A 284 -5.32 -1.16 -0.92
C CYS A 284 -6.07 -0.65 -2.16
N PRO A 285 -7.29 -0.11 -2.01
CA PRO A 285 -8.04 0.38 -3.15
C PRO A 285 -7.39 1.63 -3.76
N ASP A 286 -7.74 1.90 -5.03
CA ASP A 286 -7.22 3.04 -5.80
C ASP A 286 -7.27 4.37 -5.01
N PRO A 287 -6.12 4.98 -4.68
CA PRO A 287 -6.07 6.27 -3.99
C PRO A 287 -6.74 7.41 -4.74
N ASN A 288 -7.00 7.26 -6.05
CA ASN A 288 -7.77 8.23 -6.84
C ASN A 288 -9.24 8.33 -6.40
N LEU A 289 -9.74 7.37 -5.62
CA LEU A 289 -10.99 7.49 -4.85
C LEU A 289 -10.96 8.64 -3.84
N ILE A 290 -9.80 9.21 -3.53
CA ILE A 290 -9.65 10.44 -2.74
C ILE A 290 -9.05 11.57 -3.58
N LEU A 291 -8.07 11.31 -4.44
CA LEU A 291 -7.38 12.39 -5.19
C LEU A 291 -8.23 13.06 -6.28
N ARG A 292 -9.22 12.36 -6.84
CA ARG A 292 -10.12 12.89 -7.90
C ARG A 292 -9.40 13.41 -9.15
N LEU A 293 -8.24 12.84 -9.49
CA LEU A 293 -7.50 13.18 -10.69
C LEU A 293 -8.20 12.59 -11.92
N PRO A 294 -8.27 13.33 -13.05
CA PRO A 294 -8.82 12.80 -14.28
C PRO A 294 -7.97 11.62 -14.77
N THR A 295 -8.58 10.62 -15.42
CA THR A 295 -7.87 9.43 -15.91
C THR A 295 -6.70 9.78 -16.85
N GLU A 296 -6.79 10.89 -17.58
CA GLU A 296 -5.72 11.39 -18.46
C GLU A 296 -4.47 11.85 -17.69
N ALA A 297 -4.58 12.15 -16.39
CA ALA A 297 -3.44 12.57 -15.57
C ALA A 297 -2.35 11.48 -15.42
N PHE A 298 -2.69 10.22 -15.70
CA PHE A 298 -1.81 9.06 -15.56
C PHE A 298 -1.35 8.48 -16.90
N LYS A 299 -1.58 9.19 -18.02
CA LYS A 299 -1.18 8.75 -19.35
C LYS A 299 -0.03 9.60 -19.90
N ALA A 300 0.80 8.97 -20.74
CA ALA A 300 1.91 9.62 -21.45
C ALA A 300 1.42 10.50 -22.61
#